data_AF-A0A437J5J6-F1
#
_entry.id   AF-A0A437J5J6-F1
#
_cell.length_a   1.000
_cell.length_b   1.000
_cell.length_c   1.000
_cell.angle_alpha   90.00
_cell.angle_beta   90.00
_cell.angle_gamma   90.00
#
_symmetry.space_group_name_H-M   'P 1'
#
loop_
_entity.id
_entity.type
_entity.pdbx_description
1 polymer ?
#
loop_
_entity_poly.entity_id
_entity_poly.type
_entity_poly.pdbx_seq_one_letter_code
_entity_poly.pdbx_strand_id
1 'polypeptide(L)'
;MHDLFASGRAVDIVLLVIAIEALWLILRARWTVAATLLRLGPGALMLVALRFALMGMAWPWIAAALLASFPLHLADLRRDR
;
A
#
# COMPACT_ATOMS: atom_id res chain seq x y z
N MET A 1 -0.98 -19.00 13.49
CA MET A 1 -1.25 -18.68 12.07
C MET A 1 -2.66 -18.10 11.89
N HIS A 2 -3.72 -18.82 12.27
CA HIS A 2 -5.10 -18.40 12.10
C HIS A 2 -5.43 -17.00 12.68
N ASP A 3 -5.01 -16.72 13.91
CA ASP A 3 -5.36 -15.47 14.59
C ASP A 3 -4.70 -14.21 13.99
N LEU A 4 -3.55 -14.36 13.32
CA LEU A 4 -2.88 -13.24 12.64
C LEU A 4 -3.65 -12.77 11.41
N PHE A 5 -4.26 -13.71 10.67
CA PHE A 5 -5.10 -13.41 9.52
C PHE A 5 -6.49 -12.97 9.96
N ALA A 6 -7.08 -13.64 10.96
CA ALA A 6 -8.40 -13.29 11.49
C ALA A 6 -8.43 -11.89 12.12
N SER A 7 -7.33 -11.44 12.73
CA SER A 7 -7.21 -10.10 13.31
C SER A 7 -6.64 -9.04 12.36
N GLY A 8 -6.40 -9.35 11.09
CA GLY A 8 -5.81 -8.42 10.12
C GLY A 8 -4.35 -7.99 10.42
N ARG A 9 -3.74 -8.43 11.53
CA ARG A 9 -2.37 -8.08 11.93
C ARG A 9 -1.32 -8.51 10.92
N ALA A 10 -1.59 -9.57 10.14
CA ALA A 10 -0.72 -9.97 9.04
C ALA A 10 -0.50 -8.82 8.05
N VAL A 11 -1.53 -8.02 7.77
CA VAL A 11 -1.44 -6.88 6.84
C VAL A 11 -0.64 -5.74 7.45
N ASP A 12 -0.80 -5.49 8.75
CA ASP A 12 -0.04 -4.45 9.46
C ASP A 12 1.47 -4.74 9.41
N ILE A 13 1.88 -6.01 9.51
CA ILE A 13 3.28 -6.45 9.35
C ILE A 13 3.78 -6.17 7.94
N VAL A 14 3.01 -6.49 6.91
CA VAL A 14 3.41 -6.25 5.51
C VAL A 14 3.51 -4.75 5.23
N LEU A 15 2.56 -3.94 5.73
CA LEU A 15 2.62 -2.48 5.62
C LEU A 15 3.86 -1.90 6.31
N LEU A 16 4.25 -2.45 7.47
CA LEU A 16 5.48 -2.05 8.14
C LEU A 16 6.71 -2.36 7.28
N VAL A 17 6.76 -3.53 6.64
CA VAL A 17 7.86 -3.89 5.73
C VAL A 17 7.93 -2.93 4.54
N ILE A 18 6.79 -2.60 3.92
CA ILE A 18 6.75 -1.61 2.83
C ILE A 18 7.20 -0.23 3.31
N ALA A 19 6.82 0.18 4.52
CA ALA A 19 7.26 1.45 5.08
C ALA A 19 8.79 1.49 5.30
N ILE A 20 9.37 0.38 5.77
CA ILE A 20 10.82 0.24 5.90
C ILE A 20 11.50 0.28 4.54
N GLU A 21 10.96 -0.41 3.53
CA GLU A 21 11.46 -0.39 2.16
C GLU A 21 11.41 1.02 1.56
N ALA A 22 10.29 1.72 1.71
CA ALA A 22 10.13 3.11 1.27
C ALA A 22 11.18 4.02 1.93
N LEU A 23 11.38 3.88 3.23
CA LEU A 23 12.39 4.64 3.96
C LEU A 23 13.80 4.32 3.47
N TRP A 24 14.11 3.05 3.21
CA TRP A 24 15.38 2.62 2.66
C TRP A 24 15.63 3.20 1.26
N LEU A 25 14.63 3.20 0.37
CA LEU A 25 14.74 3.80 -0.97
C LEU A 25 14.99 5.31 -0.91
N ILE A 26 14.30 6.02 -0.02
CA ILE A 26 14.49 7.47 0.15
C ILE A 26 15.87 7.79 0.73
N LEU A 27 16.28 7.10 1.80
CA LEU A 27 17.51 7.42 2.53
C LEU A 27 18.77 6.88 1.87
N ARG A 28 18.73 5.65 1.34
CA ARG A 28 19.92 4.96 0.80
C ARG A 28 19.99 5.04 -0.71
N ALA A 29 18.88 4.78 -1.40
CA ALA A 29 18.83 4.85 -2.87
C ALA A 29 18.63 6.30 -3.39
N ARG A 30 18.42 7.28 -2.48
CA ARG A 30 18.20 8.70 -2.78
C ARG A 30 17.02 8.95 -3.73
N TRP A 31 16.01 8.08 -3.67
CA TRP A 31 14.79 8.29 -4.43
C TRP A 31 14.01 9.48 -3.86
N THR A 32 13.33 10.22 -4.73
CA THR A 32 12.41 11.26 -4.27
C THR A 32 11.21 10.61 -3.58
N VAL A 33 10.61 11.32 -2.63
CA VAL A 33 9.38 10.87 -1.94
C VAL A 33 8.29 10.59 -2.98
N ALA A 34 8.15 11.46 -3.97
CA ALA A 34 7.18 11.29 -5.06
C ALA A 34 7.44 10.00 -5.87
N ALA A 35 8.71 9.70 -6.22
CA ALA A 35 9.06 8.46 -6.92
C ALA A 35 8.69 7.21 -6.11
N THR A 36 8.97 7.27 -4.81
CA THR A 36 8.71 6.16 -3.89
C THR A 36 7.20 5.93 -3.73
N LEU A 37 6.42 7.01 -3.58
CA LEU A 37 4.96 6.94 -3.46
C LEU A 37 4.28 6.46 -4.74
N LEU A 38 4.76 6.85 -5.91
CA LEU A 38 4.19 6.38 -7.18
C LEU A 38 4.39 4.87 -7.36
N ARG A 39 5.55 4.34 -6.93
CA ARG A 39 5.90 2.93 -7.12
C ARG A 39 5.36 2.00 -6.03
N LEU A 40 5.40 2.42 -4.76
CA LEU A 40 4.97 1.59 -3.62
C LEU A 40 3.54 1.92 -3.14
N GLY A 41 3.08 3.15 -3.38
CA GLY A 41 1.77 3.63 -2.91
C GLY A 41 0.58 2.79 -3.40
N PRO A 42 0.53 2.33 -4.66
CA PRO A 42 -0.57 1.48 -5.10
C PRO A 42 -0.62 0.14 -4.34
N GLY A 43 0.53 -0.50 -4.13
CA GLY A 43 0.62 -1.73 -3.35
C GLY A 43 0.22 -1.52 -1.88
N ALA A 44 0.65 -0.42 -1.27
CA ALA A 44 0.24 -0.05 0.09
C ALA A 44 -1.28 0.16 0.20
N LEU A 45 -1.91 0.82 -0.78
CA LEU A 45 -3.36 1.01 -0.80
C LEU A 45 -4.14 -0.29 -0.98
N MET A 46 -3.63 -1.23 -1.79
CA MET A 46 -4.22 -2.57 -1.90
C MET A 46 -4.16 -3.33 -0.57
N LEU A 47 -3.08 -3.20 0.19
CA LEU A 47 -2.99 -3.78 1.53
C LEU A 47 -3.94 -3.10 2.51
N VAL A 48 -4.11 -1.79 2.44
CA VAL A 48 -5.14 -1.09 3.25
C VAL A 48 -6.55 -1.60 2.92
N ALA A 49 -6.87 -1.80 1.64
CA ALA A 49 -8.14 -2.39 1.23
C ALA A 49 -8.31 -3.82 1.80
N LEU A 50 -7.25 -4.64 1.74
CA LEU A 50 -7.24 -5.98 2.34
C LEU A 50 -7.45 -5.90 3.86
N ARG A 51 -6.84 -4.93 4.54
CA ARG A 51 -7.00 -4.72 5.99
C ARG A 51 -8.46 -4.44 6.35
N PHE A 52 -9.13 -3.60 5.57
CA PHE A 52 -10.55 -3.27 5.74
C PHE A 52 -11.43 -4.49 5.48
N ALA A 53 -11.13 -5.27 4.44
CA ALA A 53 -11.85 -6.51 4.15
C ALA A 53 -11.73 -7.53 5.29
N LEU A 54 -10.52 -7.74 5.83
CA LEU A 54 -10.29 -8.67 6.94
C LEU A 54 -10.95 -8.23 8.25
N MET A 55 -11.19 -6.94 8.44
CA MET A 55 -11.91 -6.40 9.61
C MET A 55 -13.43 -6.41 9.47
N GLY A 56 -13.96 -6.86 8.33
CA GLY A 56 -15.38 -6.76 8.04
C GLY A 56 -15.87 -5.31 7.95
N MET A 57 -15.00 -4.38 7.54
CA MET A 57 -15.38 -2.98 7.35
C MET A 57 -16.35 -2.84 6.17
N ALA A 58 -17.19 -1.80 6.20
CA ALA A 58 -18.14 -1.54 5.13
C ALA A 58 -17.44 -1.39 3.76
N TRP A 59 -18.06 -1.94 2.72
CA TRP A 59 -17.53 -1.97 1.35
C TRP A 59 -17.08 -0.61 0.77
N PRO A 60 -17.67 0.56 1.12
CA PRO A 60 -17.22 1.84 0.56
C PRO A 60 -15.76 2.15 0.90
N TRP A 61 -15.27 1.74 2.08
CA TRP A 61 -13.89 1.97 2.49
C TRP A 61 -12.90 1.11 1.71
N ILE A 62 -13.28 -0.15 1.44
CA ILE A 62 -12.50 -1.07 0.61
C ILE A 62 -12.42 -0.50 -0.82
N ALA A 63 -13.57 -0.10 -1.38
CA ALA A 63 -13.64 0.48 -2.72
C ALA A 63 -12.87 1.80 -2.83
N ALA A 64 -12.94 2.66 -1.82
CA ALA A 64 -12.20 3.92 -1.79
C ALA A 64 -10.68 3.71 -1.81
N ALA A 65 -10.17 2.77 -1.01
CA ALA A 65 -8.74 2.43 -1.00
C ALA A 65 -8.28 1.87 -2.36
N LEU A 66 -9.08 0.99 -2.98
CA LEU A 66 -8.80 0.45 -4.31
C LEU A 66 -8.85 1.55 -5.39
N LEU A 67 -9.87 2.41 -5.37
CA LEU A 67 -10.02 3.48 -6.35
C LEU A 67 -8.90 4.51 -6.22
N ALA A 68 -8.45 4.82 -5.00
CA ALA A 68 -7.30 5.68 -4.75
C ALA A 68 -5.97 5.11 -5.29
N SER A 69 -5.86 3.78 -5.45
CA SER A 69 -4.66 3.16 -6.03
C SER A 69 -4.54 3.36 -7.54
N PHE A 70 -5.67 3.60 -8.22
CA PHE A 70 -5.71 3.77 -9.67
C PHE A 70 -4.94 5.00 -10.19
N PRO A 71 -5.16 6.23 -9.67
CA PRO A 71 -4.41 7.40 -10.14
C PRO A 71 -2.89 7.26 -9.91
N LEU A 72 -2.47 6.55 -8.86
CA LEU A 72 -1.04 6.29 -8.61
C LEU A 72 -0.45 5.35 -9.67
N HIS A 73 -1.13 4.25 -10.02
CA HIS A 73 -0.71 3.38 -11.12
C HIS A 73 -0.61 4.13 -12.45
N LEU A 74 -1.60 4.99 -12.75
CA LEU A 74 -1.59 5.75 -14.00
C LEU A 74 -0.45 6.76 -14.05
N ALA A 75 -0.15 7.42 -12.92
CA ALA A 75 0.96 8.35 -12.83
C ALA A 75 2.33 7.65 -12.91
N ASP A 76 2.47 6.46 -12.33
CA ASP A 76 3.68 5.64 -12.43
C ASP A 76 3.93 5.19 -13.89
N LEU A 77 2.89 4.71 -14.58
CA LEU A 77 2.99 4.31 -16.00
C LEU A 77 3.38 5.48 -16.92
N ARG A 78 3.00 6.71 -16.59
CA ARG A 78 3.39 7.92 -17.34
C ARG A 78 4.83 8.34 -17.09
N ARG A 79 5.41 7.98 -15.95
CA ARG A 79 6.81 8.26 -15.61
C ARG A 79 7.76 7.36 -16.38
N ASP A 80 7.37 6.10 -16.57
CA ASP A 80 8.20 5.06 -17.16
C ASP A 80 8.04 4.91 -18.69
N ARG A 81 7.21 5.76 -19.33
CA ARG A 81 7.07 5.89 -20.79
C ARG A 81 7.88 7.07 -21.31
#